data_AF-A0A7W5KDQ3-F1
#
_entry.id   AF-A0A7W5KDQ3-F1
#
_cell.length_a   1.000
_cell.length_b   1.000
_cell.length_c   1.000
_cell.angle_alpha   90.00
_cell.angle_beta   90.00
_cell.angle_gamma   90.00
#
_symmetry.space_group_name_H-M   'P 1'
#
loop_
_entity.id
_entity.type
_entity.pdbx_description
1 polymer ?
#
loop_
_entity_poly.entity_id
_entity_poly.type
_entity_poly.pdbx_seq_one_letter_code
_entity_poly.pdbx_strand_id
1 'polypeptide(L)'
;RLLSPTEDEGALDWRERCRTRLRQRVRPVTDGMRVRFPEPIRFEDGHYATEFIVVKRGARITVRCASGFGHYRIRNFRDLPWTVVPVTKVHTTVFAKPPASAMPA
;
A
#
# COMPACT_ATOMS: atom_id res chain seq x y z
N ARG A 1 29.11 -13.22 4.52
CA ARG A 1 29.17 -11.80 4.07
C ARG A 1 29.98 -11.79 2.77
N LEU A 2 29.35 -11.53 1.62
CA LEU A 2 29.94 -11.71 0.28
C LEU A 2 30.90 -10.58 -0.17
N LEU A 3 31.03 -9.51 0.61
CA LEU A 3 31.87 -8.36 0.28
C LEU A 3 32.96 -8.20 1.33
N SER A 4 34.19 -7.95 0.89
CA SER A 4 35.32 -7.60 1.73
C SER A 4 35.07 -6.28 2.49
N PRO A 5 35.58 -6.15 3.72
CA PRO A 5 35.67 -4.87 4.41
C PRO A 5 36.40 -3.83 3.53
N THR A 6 35.93 -2.59 3.54
CA THR A 6 36.52 -1.46 2.81
C THR A 6 36.35 -0.21 3.65
N GLU A 7 37.34 0.68 3.63
CA GLU A 7 37.30 2.00 4.30
C GLU A 7 37.05 3.15 3.31
N ASP A 8 37.03 2.85 2.01
CA ASP A 8 36.65 3.79 0.96
C ASP A 8 35.21 4.30 1.16
N GLU A 9 35.08 5.60 1.43
CA GLU A 9 33.80 6.26 1.69
C GLU A 9 32.82 6.14 0.51
N GLY A 10 33.31 6.26 -0.73
CA GLY A 10 32.48 6.15 -1.93
C GLY A 10 31.93 4.74 -2.13
N ALA A 11 32.73 3.72 -1.85
CA ALA A 11 32.31 2.34 -1.87
C ALA A 11 31.27 2.04 -0.78
N LEU A 12 31.41 2.64 0.41
CA LEU A 12 30.44 2.49 1.50
C LEU A 12 29.10 3.15 1.16
N ASP A 13 29.11 4.39 0.66
CA ASP A 13 27.91 5.10 0.22
C ASP A 13 27.18 4.32 -0.90
N TRP A 14 27.92 3.85 -1.90
CA TRP A 14 27.34 3.05 -2.99
C TRP A 14 26.67 1.78 -2.45
N ARG A 15 27.33 1.07 -1.52
CA ARG A 15 26.77 -0.13 -0.88
C ARG A 15 25.51 0.19 -0.09
N GLU A 16 25.45 1.32 0.61
CA GLU A 16 24.25 1.76 1.34
C GLU A 16 23.10 2.06 0.38
N ARG A 17 23.33 2.83 -0.69
CA ARG A 17 22.33 3.08 -1.74
C ARG A 17 21.80 1.78 -2.35
N CYS A 18 22.68 0.82 -2.63
CA CYS A 18 22.28 -0.51 -3.12
C CYS A 18 21.39 -1.26 -2.12
N ARG A 19 21.74 -1.28 -0.83
CA ARG A 19 20.92 -1.93 0.20
C ARG A 19 19.55 -1.28 0.35
N THR A 20 19.49 0.05 0.33
CA THR A 20 18.23 0.78 0.40
C THR A 20 17.31 0.44 -0.78
N ARG A 21 17.83 0.44 -2.01
CA ARG A 21 17.07 0.02 -3.20
C ARG A 21 16.61 -1.44 -3.13
N LEU A 22 17.44 -2.34 -2.62
CA LEU A 22 17.06 -3.74 -2.43
C LEU A 22 15.91 -3.89 -1.43
N ARG A 23 15.98 -3.20 -0.28
CA ARG A 23 14.91 -3.20 0.73
C ARG A 23 13.58 -2.69 0.15
N GLN A 24 13.62 -1.63 -0.65
CA GLN A 24 12.44 -1.08 -1.33
C GLN A 24 11.85 -2.06 -2.36
N ARG A 25 12.69 -2.76 -3.13
CA ARG A 25 12.25 -3.76 -4.12
C ARG A 25 11.59 -5.00 -3.51
N VAL A 26 12.01 -5.41 -2.32
CA VAL A 26 11.49 -6.59 -1.63
C VAL A 26 10.08 -6.34 -1.07
N ARG A 27 9.65 -5.07 -0.97
CA ARG A 27 8.35 -4.72 -0.41
C ARG A 27 7.21 -5.44 -1.16
N PRO A 28 6.43 -6.31 -0.50
CA PRO A 28 5.40 -7.07 -1.17
C PRO A 28 4.29 -6.12 -1.64
N VAL A 29 3.93 -6.25 -2.91
CA VAL A 29 2.85 -5.49 -3.54
C VAL A 29 1.88 -6.51 -4.14
N THR A 30 0.70 -6.58 -3.52
CA THR A 30 -0.37 -7.51 -3.89
C THR A 30 -1.47 -6.76 -4.63
N ASP A 31 -2.15 -7.45 -5.54
CA ASP A 31 -3.34 -6.91 -6.19
C ASP A 31 -4.45 -6.66 -5.15
N GLY A 32 -5.21 -5.56 -5.32
CA GLY A 32 -6.29 -5.16 -4.41
C GLY A 32 -5.84 -4.49 -3.10
N MET A 33 -4.53 -4.37 -2.88
CA MET A 33 -3.96 -3.75 -1.68
C MET A 33 -4.32 -2.25 -1.60
N ARG A 34 -4.79 -1.80 -0.44
CA ARG A 34 -5.01 -0.36 -0.17
C ARG A 34 -3.75 0.27 0.39
N VAL A 35 -3.29 1.32 -0.25
CA VAL A 35 -2.10 2.08 0.14
C VAL A 35 -2.46 3.53 0.33
N ARG A 36 -1.81 4.17 1.30
CA ARG A 36 -1.93 5.59 1.57
C ARG A 36 -0.56 6.25 1.47
N PHE A 37 -0.51 7.37 0.78
CA PHE A 37 0.66 8.24 0.74
C PHE A 37 0.55 9.32 1.83
N PRO A 38 1.69 9.75 2.40
CA PRO A 38 1.71 10.84 3.38
C PRO A 38 1.30 12.17 2.75
N GLU A 39 1.72 12.39 1.49
CA GLU A 39 1.37 13.57 0.70
C GLU A 39 0.41 13.20 -0.43
N PRO A 40 -0.52 14.10 -0.80
CA PRO A 40 -1.43 13.89 -1.92
C PRO A 40 -0.66 13.83 -3.24
N ILE A 41 -0.96 12.80 -4.04
CA ILE A 41 -0.40 12.67 -5.39
C ILE A 41 -1.31 13.42 -6.36
N ARG A 42 -0.72 14.39 -7.07
CA ARG A 42 -1.35 15.08 -8.20
C ARG A 42 -1.12 14.30 -9.49
N PHE A 43 -2.19 14.09 -10.25
CA PHE A 43 -2.13 13.58 -11.61
C PHE A 43 -2.35 14.70 -12.64
N GLU A 44 -1.96 14.43 -13.88
CA GLU A 44 -2.04 15.39 -15.00
C GLU A 44 -3.47 15.81 -15.34
N ASP A 45 -4.45 14.96 -15.05
CA ASP A 45 -5.89 15.22 -15.22
C ASP A 45 -6.47 16.14 -14.13
N GLY A 46 -5.64 16.63 -13.20
CA GLY A 46 -6.06 17.47 -12.08
C GLY A 46 -6.61 16.68 -10.90
N HIS A 47 -6.56 15.35 -10.92
CA HIS A 47 -6.99 14.54 -9.79
C HIS A 47 -5.94 14.55 -8.67
N TYR A 48 -6.41 14.63 -7.42
CA TYR A 48 -5.58 14.56 -6.23
C TYR A 48 -6.14 13.52 -5.27
N ALA A 49 -5.30 12.57 -4.87
CA ALA A 49 -5.68 11.59 -3.87
C ALA A 49 -4.48 11.16 -3.02
N THR A 50 -4.77 10.76 -1.79
CA THR A 50 -3.80 10.20 -0.84
C THR A 50 -3.95 8.69 -0.73
N GLU A 51 -5.15 8.15 -0.94
CA GLU A 51 -5.46 6.73 -0.82
C GLU A 51 -5.76 6.09 -2.17
N PHE A 52 -5.15 4.93 -2.39
CA PHE A 52 -5.25 4.21 -3.64
C PHE A 52 -5.37 2.71 -3.42
N ILE A 53 -5.98 2.04 -4.39
CA ILE A 53 -6.03 0.59 -4.47
C ILE A 53 -5.07 0.15 -5.58
N VAL A 54 -4.14 -0.72 -5.23
CA VAL A 54 -3.17 -1.28 -6.16
C VAL A 54 -3.88 -2.25 -7.09
N VAL A 55 -3.61 -2.11 -8.38
CA VAL A 55 -4.05 -3.03 -9.43
C VAL A 55 -2.82 -3.56 -10.14
N LYS A 56 -2.55 -4.86 -9.99
CA LYS A 56 -1.38 -5.52 -10.55
C LYS A 56 -1.76 -6.34 -11.77
N ARG A 57 -1.22 -6.00 -12.94
CA ARG A 57 -1.35 -6.76 -14.19
C ARG A 57 0.01 -7.31 -14.58
N GLY A 58 0.32 -8.53 -14.11
CA GLY A 58 1.63 -9.16 -14.27
C GLY A 58 2.75 -8.33 -13.63
N ALA A 59 3.67 -7.82 -14.44
CA ALA A 59 4.76 -6.94 -14.00
C ALA A 59 4.33 -5.47 -13.84
N ARG A 60 3.20 -5.07 -14.44
CA ARG A 60 2.72 -3.68 -14.41
C ARG A 60 1.92 -3.43 -13.15
N ILE A 61 2.26 -2.35 -12.45
CA ILE A 61 1.53 -1.87 -11.28
C ILE A 61 0.83 -0.58 -11.70
N THR A 62 -0.50 -0.57 -11.63
CA THR A 62 -1.32 0.63 -11.71
C THR A 62 -2.04 0.81 -10.39
N VAL A 63 -2.57 2.00 -10.17
CA VAL A 63 -3.39 2.31 -8.99
C VAL A 63 -4.73 2.85 -9.44
N ARG A 64 -5.75 2.62 -8.65
CA ARG A 64 -7.06 3.25 -8.81
C ARG A 64 -7.41 4.03 -7.56
N CYS A 65 -8.12 5.13 -7.70
CA CYS A 65 -8.65 5.86 -6.55
C CYS A 65 -9.79 5.05 -5.91
N ALA A 66 -10.03 5.28 -4.61
CA ALA A 66 -11.14 4.60 -3.93
C ALA A 66 -12.51 5.04 -4.47
N SER A 67 -12.65 6.30 -4.86
CA SER A 67 -13.89 6.92 -5.35
C SER A 67 -14.09 6.84 -6.86
N GLY A 68 -13.04 6.58 -7.63
CA GLY A 68 -13.04 6.68 -9.09
C GLY A 68 -12.79 5.34 -9.79
N PHE A 69 -13.08 5.33 -11.09
CA PHE A 69 -12.82 4.19 -11.98
C PHE A 69 -11.52 4.33 -12.80
N GLY A 70 -10.85 5.49 -12.73
CA GLY A 70 -9.61 5.78 -13.44
C GLY A 70 -8.43 4.95 -12.93
N HIS A 71 -7.60 4.48 -13.86
CA HIS A 71 -6.33 3.80 -13.56
C HIS A 71 -5.16 4.74 -13.82
N TYR A 72 -4.36 4.98 -12.79
CA TYR A 72 -3.17 5.80 -12.86
C TYR A 72 -1.90 4.96 -12.78
N ARG A 73 -0.84 5.46 -13.39
CA ARG A 73 0.51 4.88 -13.26
C ARG A 73 1.37 5.80 -12.43
N ILE A 74 1.82 5.33 -11.29
CA ILE A 74 2.81 6.02 -10.46
C ILE A 74 4.20 5.48 -10.80
N ARG A 75 5.12 6.35 -11.21
CA ARG A 75 6.53 5.99 -11.42
C ARG A 75 7.20 5.69 -10.08
N ASN A 76 8.13 4.73 -10.08
CA ASN A 76 8.90 4.35 -8.88
C ASN A 76 8.01 4.06 -7.66
N PHE A 77 6.82 3.49 -7.88
CA PHE A 77 5.82 3.25 -6.82
C PHE A 77 6.41 2.59 -5.57
N ARG A 78 7.30 1.61 -5.72
CA ARG A 78 7.94 0.91 -4.60
C ARG A 78 8.90 1.77 -3.78
N ASP A 79 9.46 2.81 -4.39
CA ASP A 79 10.46 3.68 -3.78
C ASP A 79 9.80 4.81 -3.00
N LEU A 80 8.49 5.05 -3.22
CA LEU A 80 7.72 6.07 -2.53
C LEU A 80 7.30 5.64 -1.12
N PRO A 81 7.16 6.59 -0.18
CA PRO A 81 6.90 6.31 1.23
C PRO A 81 5.41 6.05 1.52
N TRP A 82 4.77 5.09 0.84
CA TRP A 82 3.38 4.72 1.14
C TRP A 82 3.28 3.77 2.34
N THR A 83 2.11 3.69 2.98
CA THR A 83 1.77 2.72 4.03
C THR A 83 0.56 1.89 3.62
N VAL A 84 0.43 0.68 4.16
CA VAL A 84 -0.73 -0.19 3.89
C VAL A 84 -1.86 0.24 4.80
N VAL A 85 -3.03 0.57 4.23
CA VAL A 85 -4.21 0.87 5.04
C VAL A 85 -4.89 -0.47 5.38
N PRO A 86 -4.96 -0.87 6.66
CA PRO A 86 -5.67 -2.07 7.04
C PRO A 86 -7.16 -1.89 6.73
N VAL A 87 -7.72 -2.80 5.93
CA VAL A 87 -9.17 -2.86 5.75
C VAL A 87 -9.74 -3.54 6.99
N THR A 88 -10.26 -2.77 7.93
CA THR A 88 -11.04 -3.31 9.04
C THR A 88 -12.34 -3.88 8.45
N LYS A 89 -12.37 -5.19 8.22
CA LYS A 89 -13.62 -5.90 7.96
C LYS A 89 -14.40 -5.93 9.27
N VAL A 90 -15.33 -5.00 9.43
CA VAL A 90 -16.29 -5.03 10.54
C VAL A 90 -17.30 -6.12 10.20
N HIS A 91 -17.31 -7.20 10.98
CA HIS A 91 -18.37 -8.20 10.87
C HIS A 91 -19.65 -7.59 11.46
N THR A 92 -20.77 -7.67 10.72
CA THR A 92 -22.09 -7.31 11.26
C THR A 92 -22.41 -8.25 12.41
N THR A 93 -22.44 -7.73 13.64
CA THR A 93 -23.00 -8.44 14.78
C THR A 93 -24.52 -8.43 14.65
N VAL A 94 -25.11 -9.58 14.32
CA VAL A 94 -26.57 -9.75 14.33
C VAL A 94 -26.99 -10.07 15.76
N PHE A 95 -27.70 -9.14 16.41
CA PHE A 95 -28.35 -9.42 17.69
C PHE A 95 -29.56 -10.31 17.45
N ALA A 96 -29.60 -11.48 18.10
CA ALA A 96 -30.76 -12.35 18.03
C ALA A 96 -31.99 -11.67 18.65
N LYS A 97 -33.15 -11.79 18.00
CA LYS A 97 -34.43 -11.32 18.52
C LYS A 97 -34.78 -12.14 19.79
N PRO A 98 -35.15 -11.50 20.92
CA PRO A 98 -35.55 -12.24 22.11
C PRO A 98 -36.81 -13.08 21.82
N PRO A 99 -36.91 -14.32 22.37
CA PRO A 99 -38.07 -15.18 22.16
C PRO A 99 -39.33 -14.55 22.78
N ALA A 100 -40.46 -14.70 22.09
CA ALA A 100 -41.74 -14.04 22.40
C ALA A 100 -42.49 -14.57 23.65
N SER A 101 -41.82 -15.31 24.53
CA SER A 101 -42.48 -15.95 25.69
C SER A 101 -41.96 -15.35 26.99
N ALA A 102 -42.45 -14.15 27.30
CA ALA A 102 -42.51 -13.62 28.66
C ALA A 102 -43.66 -12.61 28.74
N MET A 103 -44.90 -13.09 28.59
CA MET A 103 -46.07 -12.38 29.11
C MET A 103 -46.56 -13.17 30.33
N PRO A 104 -46.50 -12.62 31.56
CA PRO A 104 -47.27 -13.17 32.66
C PRO A 104 -48.75 -12.87 32.43
N ALA A 105 -49.58 -13.84 32.79
CA ALA A 105 -51.05 -13.79 32.73
C ALA A 105 -51.64 -12.80 33.74
#